data_AF-A0A524F8P2-F1
#
_entry.id   AF-A0A524F8P2-F1
#
_cell.length_a   1.000
_cell.length_b   1.000
_cell.length_c   1.000
_cell.angle_alpha   90.00
_cell.angle_beta   90.00
_cell.angle_gamma   90.00
#
_symmetry.space_group_name_H-M   'P 1'
#
loop_
_entity.id
_entity.type
_entity.pdbx_description
1 polymer ?
#
loop_
_entity_poly.entity_id
_entity_poly.type
_entity_poly.pdbx_seq_one_letter_code
_entity_poly.pdbx_strand_id
1 'polypeptide(L)'
;MVEEDGKHCIRCGGDTFRIAHDEWMARTFRFVEKGQLKMCDGCGAKYLVCQQCGGLFTRVHPALEAWEVNQKCPVCGFEDPEVKAWDGVSAR
;
A
#
# COMPACT_ATOMS: atom_id res chain seq x y z
N MET A 1 3.57 19.17 7.11
CA MET A 1 2.91 18.53 5.97
C MET A 1 3.89 17.47 5.50
N VAL A 2 3.60 16.17 5.69
CA VAL A 2 4.49 15.11 5.24
C VAL A 2 4.16 14.85 3.78
N GLU A 3 5.10 15.09 2.89
CA GLU A 3 4.94 14.89 1.45
C GLU A 3 4.76 13.39 1.17
N GLU A 4 3.83 13.04 0.28
CA GLU A 4 3.59 11.65 -0.13
C GLU A 4 4.66 11.24 -1.16
N ASP A 5 5.92 11.22 -0.76
CA ASP A 5 7.05 10.90 -1.63
C ASP A 5 7.25 9.40 -1.86
N GLY A 6 6.34 8.56 -1.34
CA GLY A 6 6.37 7.10 -1.47
C GLY A 6 7.60 6.45 -0.83
N LYS A 7 8.29 7.18 0.05
CA LYS A 7 9.47 6.72 0.79
C LYS A 7 9.28 6.84 2.29
N HIS A 8 8.56 7.86 2.75
CA HIS A 8 8.26 8.07 4.15
C HIS A 8 6.81 7.73 4.48
N CYS A 9 6.56 7.43 5.75
CA CYS A 9 5.23 7.14 6.23
C CYS A 9 4.42 8.43 6.30
N ILE A 10 3.34 8.52 5.53
CA ILE A 10 2.45 9.71 5.53
C ILE A 10 1.80 10.00 6.90
N ARG A 11 1.79 9.02 7.82
CA ARG A 11 1.20 9.17 9.17
C ARG A 11 2.18 9.69 10.21
N CYS A 12 3.43 9.20 10.23
CA CYS A 12 4.40 9.54 11.26
C CYS A 12 5.71 10.14 10.74
N GLY A 13 5.91 10.19 9.42
CA GLY A 13 7.17 10.61 8.78
C GLY A 13 8.30 9.58 8.86
N GLY A 14 8.06 8.40 9.44
CA GLY A 14 9.09 7.37 9.57
C GLY A 14 9.54 6.78 8.24
N ASP A 15 10.85 6.54 8.09
CA ASP A 15 11.49 5.86 6.96
C ASP A 15 11.70 4.36 7.20
N THR A 16 11.44 3.88 8.41
CA THR A 16 11.66 2.48 8.79
C THR A 16 10.42 1.64 8.50
N PHE A 17 10.56 0.73 7.54
CA PHE A 17 9.51 -0.23 7.17
C PHE A 17 10.02 -1.66 7.25
N ARG A 18 9.23 -2.53 7.85
CA ARG A 18 9.45 -3.98 7.87
C ARG A 18 8.48 -4.67 6.90
N ILE A 19 8.91 -5.78 6.32
CA ILE A 19 8.03 -6.60 5.48
C ILE A 19 6.96 -7.21 6.40
N ALA A 20 5.70 -6.92 6.14
CA ALA A 20 4.58 -7.48 6.87
C ALA A 20 3.94 -8.57 6.01
N HIS A 21 3.91 -9.80 6.55
CA HIS A 21 3.10 -10.87 5.98
C HIS A 21 1.74 -10.87 6.69
N ASP A 22 0.75 -10.29 6.03
CA ASP A 22 -0.64 -10.39 6.45
C ASP A 22 -1.37 -11.31 5.47
N GLU A 23 -1.45 -12.59 5.81
CA GLU A 23 -2.14 -13.60 4.99
C GLU A 23 -3.62 -13.26 4.79
N TRP A 24 -4.26 -12.67 5.81
CA TRP A 24 -5.63 -12.18 5.69
C TRP A 24 -5.74 -11.08 4.64
N MET A 25 -4.85 -10.08 4.66
CA MET A 25 -4.88 -9.00 3.66
C MET A 25 -4.55 -9.50 2.27
N ALA A 26 -3.58 -10.41 2.13
CA ALA A 26 -3.29 -11.07 0.87
C ALA A 26 -4.51 -11.80 0.32
N ARG A 27 -5.24 -12.52 1.17
CA ARG A 27 -6.44 -13.24 0.77
C ARG A 27 -7.63 -12.32 0.45
N THR A 28 -7.76 -11.21 1.17
CA THR A 28 -8.85 -10.24 1.00
C THR A 28 -8.63 -9.33 -0.21
N PHE A 29 -7.40 -8.87 -0.42
CA PHE A 29 -7.01 -7.94 -1.47
C PHE A 29 -6.08 -8.64 -2.47
N ARG A 30 -6.58 -8.91 -3.67
CA ARG A 30 -5.83 -9.62 -4.71
C ARG A 30 -4.51 -8.93 -5.10
N PHE A 31 -4.48 -7.60 -5.10
CA PHE A 31 -3.28 -6.81 -5.35
C PHE A 31 -2.25 -6.90 -4.21
N VAL A 32 -2.69 -7.21 -2.99
CA VAL A 32 -1.79 -7.53 -1.86
C VAL A 32 -1.24 -8.95 -2.00
N GLU A 33 -2.08 -9.90 -2.45
CA GLU A 33 -1.66 -11.29 -2.70
C GLU A 33 -0.47 -11.38 -3.63
N LYS A 34 -0.54 -10.65 -4.76
CA LYS A 34 0.54 -10.60 -5.74
C LYS A 34 1.62 -9.59 -5.38
N GLY A 35 1.29 -8.61 -4.56
CA GLY A 35 2.18 -7.56 -4.11
C GLY A 35 2.99 -7.96 -2.88
N GLN A 36 3.67 -6.96 -2.32
CA GLN A 36 4.36 -7.08 -1.04
C GLN A 36 3.85 -5.99 -0.11
N LEU A 37 3.62 -6.32 1.17
CA LEU A 37 3.23 -5.36 2.19
C LEU A 37 4.43 -4.97 3.05
N LYS A 38 4.53 -3.68 3.33
CA LYS A 38 5.49 -3.08 4.26
C LYS A 38 4.73 -2.37 5.37
N MET A 39 5.02 -2.70 6.61
CA MET A 39 4.49 -2.03 7.79
C MET A 39 5.54 -1.04 8.31
N CYS A 40 5.12 0.21 8.55
CA CYS A 40 5.93 1.18 9.25
C CYS A 40 6.09 0.77 10.71
N ASP A 41 7.32 0.73 11.20
CA ASP A 41 7.61 0.31 12.59
C ASP A 41 7.14 1.35 13.61
N GLY A 42 7.18 2.65 13.25
CA GLY A 42 6.83 3.74 14.16
C GLY A 42 5.33 3.91 14.44
N CYS A 43 4.45 3.61 13.48
CA CYS A 43 3.01 3.80 13.66
C CYS A 43 2.15 2.58 13.29
N GLY A 44 2.76 1.49 12.80
CA GLY A 44 2.04 0.29 12.36
C GLY A 44 1.26 0.45 11.06
N ALA A 45 1.39 1.58 10.35
CA ALA A 45 0.73 1.78 9.06
C ALA A 45 1.29 0.80 8.01
N LYS A 46 0.41 0.07 7.31
CA LYS A 46 0.80 -0.87 6.27
C LYS A 46 0.66 -0.21 4.89
N TYR A 47 1.63 -0.47 4.03
CA TYR A 47 1.74 0.07 2.70
C TYR A 47 2.01 -1.06 1.72
N LEU A 48 1.29 -1.05 0.60
CA LEU A 48 1.61 -1.87 -0.55
C LEU A 48 2.92 -1.36 -1.17
N VAL A 49 3.78 -2.27 -1.56
CA VAL A 49 5.04 -1.99 -2.24
C VAL A 49 4.81 -2.01 -3.75
N CYS A 50 5.31 -1.00 -4.44
CA CYS A 50 5.28 -0.94 -5.89
C CYS A 50 6.18 -2.04 -6.47
N GLN A 51 5.63 -2.89 -7.34
CA GLN A 51 6.40 -3.95 -8.00
C GLN A 51 7.47 -3.42 -8.97
N GLN A 52 7.34 -2.18 -9.46
CA GLN A 52 8.29 -1.60 -10.42
C GLN A 52 9.50 -0.94 -9.74
N CYS A 53 9.31 -0.18 -8.66
CA CYS A 53 10.38 0.61 -8.03
C CYS A 53 10.69 0.22 -6.58
N GLY A 54 9.87 -0.64 -5.96
CA GLY A 54 10.03 -1.04 -4.55
C GLY A 54 9.64 0.02 -3.51
N GLY A 55 9.12 1.17 -3.97
CA GLY A 55 8.61 2.25 -3.13
C GLY A 55 7.24 1.96 -2.51
N LEU A 56 6.81 2.81 -1.58
CA LEU A 56 5.48 2.76 -0.98
C LEU A 56 4.46 3.25 -2.01
N PHE A 57 3.54 2.36 -2.38
CA PHE A 57 2.55 2.59 -3.42
C PHE A 57 1.27 3.22 -2.86
N THR A 58 0.58 2.47 -2.00
CA THR A 58 -0.64 2.93 -1.34
C THR A 58 -0.71 2.36 0.06
N ARG A 59 -1.43 3.02 0.96
CA ARG A 59 -1.71 2.49 2.29
C ARG A 59 -2.77 1.39 2.19
N VAL A 60 -2.63 0.34 2.99
CA VAL A 60 -3.57 -0.80 3.05
C VAL A 60 -3.96 -1.04 4.51
N HIS A 61 -5.25 -1.24 4.78
CA HIS A 61 -5.75 -1.62 6.10
C HIS A 61 -7.04 -2.47 5.98
N PRO A 62 -7.54 -3.09 7.07
CA PRO A 62 -8.69 -3.99 6.98
C PRO A 62 -9.97 -3.31 6.49
N ALA A 63 -10.16 -2.05 6.87
CA ALA A 63 -11.27 -1.21 6.42
C ALA A 63 -10.86 -0.29 5.28
N LEU A 64 -10.03 -0.77 4.34
CA LEU A 64 -9.58 0.03 3.20
C LEU A 64 -10.77 0.42 2.34
N GLU A 65 -10.88 1.69 2.00
CA GLU A 65 -11.90 2.19 1.10
C GLU A 65 -11.33 2.47 -0.31
N ALA A 66 -12.14 2.35 -1.35
CA ALA A 66 -11.72 2.55 -2.76
C ALA A 66 -11.01 3.88 -2.98
N TRP A 67 -11.48 4.93 -2.30
CA TRP A 67 -11.00 6.29 -2.46
C TRP A 67 -9.68 6.57 -1.73
N GLU A 68 -9.27 5.73 -0.77
CA GLU A 68 -7.96 5.83 -0.10
C GLU A 68 -6.85 5.14 -0.89
N VAL A 69 -7.19 4.42 -1.95
CA VAL A 69 -6.23 3.67 -2.75
C VAL A 69 -5.69 4.51 -3.90
N ASN A 70 -4.40 4.77 -3.85
CA ASN A 70 -3.69 5.41 -4.94
C ASN A 70 -3.64 4.49 -6.15
N GLN A 71 -4.17 4.96 -7.29
CA GLN A 71 -4.09 4.24 -8.56
C GLN A 71 -2.70 4.33 -9.20
N LYS A 72 -1.88 5.32 -8.79
CA LYS A 72 -0.53 5.58 -9.32
C LYS A 72 0.50 5.56 -8.20
N CYS A 73 1.66 4.98 -8.48
CA CYS A 73 2.79 5.04 -7.57
C CYS A 73 3.30 6.49 -7.49
N PRO A 74 3.41 7.10 -6.31
CA PRO A 74 3.98 8.45 -6.18
C PRO A 74 5.46 8.52 -6.53
N VAL A 75 6.19 7.38 -6.52
CA VAL A 75 7.63 7.34 -6.79
C VAL A 75 7.95 7.28 -8.28
N CYS A 76 7.26 6.42 -9.03
CA CYS A 76 7.59 6.13 -10.44
C CYS A 76 6.42 6.30 -11.40
N GLY A 77 5.23 6.65 -10.91
CA GLY A 77 4.02 6.79 -11.72
C GLY A 77 3.42 5.47 -12.23
N PHE A 78 3.94 4.32 -11.78
CA PHE A 78 3.40 3.00 -12.16
C PHE A 78 1.93 2.88 -11.78
N GLU A 79 1.11 2.34 -12.68
CA GLU A 79 -0.31 2.05 -12.46
C GLU A 79 -0.49 0.55 -12.36
N ASP A 80 -0.81 0.06 -11.17
CA ASP A 80 -1.10 -1.36 -11.00
C ASP A 80 -2.53 -1.67 -11.47
N PRO A 81 -2.73 -2.50 -12.51
CA PRO A 81 -4.05 -2.76 -13.06
C PRO A 81 -4.97 -3.49 -12.08
N GLU A 82 -4.43 -4.25 -11.11
CA GLU A 82 -5.25 -4.91 -10.08
C GLU A 82 -5.72 -3.92 -9.02
N VAL A 83 -4.86 -2.95 -8.67
CA VAL A 83 -5.25 -1.86 -7.78
C VAL A 83 -6.26 -0.94 -8.47
N LYS A 84 -6.06 -0.63 -9.76
CA LYS A 84 -6.98 0.18 -10.56
C LYS A 84 -8.34 -0.49 -10.76
N ALA A 85 -8.37 -1.83 -10.85
CA ALA A 85 -9.58 -2.62 -10.94
C ALA A 85 -10.28 -2.83 -9.59
N TRP A 86 -9.69 -2.37 -8.48
CA TRP A 86 -10.25 -2.54 -7.16
C TRP A 86 -11.27 -1.45 -6.84
N ASP A 87 -12.54 -1.83 -6.80
CA ASP A 87 -13.68 -0.93 -6.64
C ASP A 87 -14.03 -0.62 -5.17
N GLY A 88 -13.17 -0.97 -4.20
CA GLY A 88 -13.43 -0.78 -2.76
C GLY A 88 -14.41 -1.77 -2.12
N VAL A 89 -15.18 -2.50 -2.94
CA VAL A 89 -16.18 -3.49 -2.48
C VAL A 89 -15.67 -4.93 -2.61
N SER A 90 -14.58 -5.15 -3.34
CA SER A 90 -13.96 -6.47 -3.53
C SER A 90 -13.01 -6.81 -2.39
N ALA A 91 -13.53 -6.84 -1.16
CA ALA A 91 -13.00 -7.70 -0.10
C ALA A 91 -13.76 -9.02 -0.23
N ARG A 92 -13.08 -10.07 -0.70
CA ARG A 92 -13.71 -11.35 -1.04
C ARG A 92 -14.25 -12.10 0.19
#